data_AF-A0A1V4TZZ8-F1
#
_entry.id   AF-A0A1V4TZZ8-F1
#
_cell.length_a   1.000
_cell.length_b   1.000
_cell.length_c   1.000
_cell.angle_alpha   90.00
_cell.angle_beta   90.00
_cell.angle_gamma   90.00
#
_symmetry.space_group_name_H-M   'P 1'
#
loop_
_entity.id
_entity.type
_entity.pdbx_description
1 polymer ?
#
loop_
_entity_poly.entity_id
_entity_poly.type
_entity_poly.pdbx_seq_one_letter_code
_entity_poly.pdbx_strand_id
1 'polypeptide(L)' 'MDARILDILSAVVSFIVLLVFLLVLPAFLEPGIAYLLAIVVFILTMSGAGLYINKAIS' A
#
# COMPACT_ATOMS: atom_id res chain seq x y z
N MET A 1 -10.86 -6.03 17.29
CA MET A 1 -11.48 -5.33 16.13
C MET A 1 -11.96 -6.40 15.17
N ASP A 2 -13.12 -6.22 14.55
CA ASP A 2 -13.59 -7.17 13.53
C ASP A 2 -12.54 -7.26 12.41
N ALA A 3 -12.12 -8.47 12.07
CA ALA A 3 -11.10 -8.73 11.05
C ALA A 3 -11.42 -8.03 9.72
N ARG A 4 -12.72 -7.92 9.42
CA ARG A 4 -13.23 -7.22 8.23
C ARG A 4 -12.91 -5.72 8.26
N ILE A 5 -12.96 -5.10 9.43
CA ILE A 5 -12.65 -3.67 9.60
C ILE A 5 -11.15 -3.41 9.44
N LEU A 6 -10.30 -4.31 9.95
CA LEU A 6 -8.85 -4.24 9.75
C LEU A 6 -8.46 -4.36 8.27
N ASP A 7 -9.11 -5.27 7.55
CA ASP A 7 -8.87 -5.47 6.12
C ASP A 7 -9.22 -4.21 5.31
N ILE A 8 -10.42 -3.65 5.51
CA ILE A 8 -10.86 -2.41 4.86
C ILE A 8 -9.94 -1.24 5.20
N LEU A 9 -9.57 -1.06 6.47
CA LEU A 9 -8.65 0.00 6.88
C LEU A 9 -7.28 -0.16 6.22
N SER A 10 -6.76 -1.38 6.14
CA SER A 10 -5.47 -1.64 5.51
C SER A 10 -5.47 -1.31 4.02
N ALA A 11 -6.57 -1.63 3.32
CA ALA A 11 -6.75 -1.31 1.91
C ALA A 11 -6.82 0.21 1.69
N VAL A 12 -7.58 0.93 2.52
CA VAL A 12 -7.71 2.39 2.46
C VAL A 12 -6.36 3.06 2.72
N VAL A 13 -5.62 2.63 3.74
CA VAL A 13 -4.30 3.19 4.07
C VAL A 13 -3.31 2.92 2.94
N SER A 14 -3.27 1.70 2.42
CA SER A 14 -2.37 1.35 1.30
C SER A 14 -2.69 2.15 0.04
N PHE A 15 -3.96 2.41 -0.22
CA PHE A 15 -4.38 3.24 -1.35
C PHE A 15 -3.95 4.70 -1.18
N ILE A 16 -4.06 5.26 0.02
CA ILE A 16 -3.56 6.61 0.32
C ILE A 16 -2.05 6.67 0.12
N VAL A 17 -1.30 5.66 0.59
CA VAL A 17 0.16 5.57 0.37
C VAL A 17 0.50 5.56 -1.11
N LEU A 18 -0.24 4.79 -1.93
CA LEU A 18 -0.07 4.76 -3.38
C LEU A 18 -0.30 6.14 -4.02
N LEU A 19 -1.37 6.85 -3.63
CA LEU A 19 -1.65 8.19 -4.15
C LEU A 19 -0.56 9.20 -3.80
N VAL A 20 -0.07 9.15 -2.56
CA VAL A 20 1.05 10.00 -2.14
C VAL A 20 2.29 9.69 -2.98
N PHE A 21 2.62 8.42 -3.18
CA PHE A 21 3.78 8.02 -3.97
C PHE A 21 3.64 8.41 -5.45
N LEU A 22 2.43 8.27 -6.03
CA LEU A 22 2.14 8.69 -7.39
C LEU A 22 2.35 10.19 -7.61
N LEU A 23 2.00 11.02 -6.63
CA LEU A 23 2.12 12.47 -6.74
C LEU A 23 3.54 12.97 -6.41
N VAL A 24 4.21 12.32 -5.45
CA VAL A 24 5.47 12.81 -4.88
C VAL A 24 6.69 12.22 -5.59
N LEU A 25 6.73 10.92 -5.93
CA LEU A 25 7.92 10.33 -6.56
C LEU A 25 8.32 10.96 -7.90
N PRO A 26 7.38 11.32 -8.81
CA PRO A 26 7.76 11.91 -10.10
C PRO A 26 8.46 13.28 -9.96
N ALA A 27 8.37 13.93 -8.79
CA ALA A 27 9.12 15.15 -8.52
C ALA A 27 10.61 14.91 -8.26
N PHE A 28 11.01 13.67 -7.94
CA PHE A 28 12.39 13.30 -7.59
C PHE A 28 13.04 12.34 -8.59
N LEU A 29 12.23 11.62 -9.39
CA LEU A 29 12.67 10.55 -10.27
C LEU A 29 12.04 10.68 -11.65
N GLU A 30 12.66 10.03 -12.64
CA GLU A 30 12.11 9.95 -13.99
C GLU A 30 10.71 9.30 -13.95
N PRO A 31 9.70 9.85 -14.67
CA PRO A 31 8.30 9.45 -14.48
C PRO A 31 8.05 7.96 -14.63
N GLY A 32 8.70 7.29 -15.59
CA GLY A 32 8.55 5.86 -15.81
C GLY A 32 8.99 5.02 -14.60
N ILE A 33 10.15 5.34 -14.01
CA ILE A 33 10.70 4.64 -12.86
C ILE A 33 9.90 4.99 -11.59
N ALA A 34 9.50 6.25 -11.45
CA ALA A 34 8.69 6.72 -10.33
C ALA A 34 7.38 5.93 -10.19
N TYR A 35 6.65 5.74 -11.29
CA TYR A 35 5.39 4.99 -11.28
C TYR A 35 5.60 3.50 -11.02
N LEU A 36 6.63 2.89 -11.61
CA LEU A 36 6.98 1.50 -11.33
C LEU A 36 7.28 1.28 -9.84
N LEU A 37 8.09 2.15 -9.23
CA LEU A 37 8.40 2.06 -7.80
C LEU A 37 7.16 2.26 -6.93
N ALA A 38 6.29 3.23 -7.26
CA ALA A 38 5.05 3.44 -6.53
C ALA A 38 4.16 2.18 -6.51
N ILE A 39 4.03 1.49 -7.65
CA ILE A 39 3.29 0.24 -7.76
C ILE A 39 3.95 -0.88 -6.95
N VAL A 40 5.27 -1.04 -7.04
CA VAL A 40 6.02 -2.07 -6.29
C VAL A 40 5.83 -1.87 -4.78
N VAL A 41 5.97 -0.64 -4.29
CA VAL A 41 5.78 -0.31 -2.87
C VAL A 41 4.34 -0.60 -2.44
N PHE A 42 3.35 -0.26 -3.27
CA PHE A 42 1.95 -0.55 -2.98
C PHE A 42 1.67 -2.05 -2.85
N ILE A 43 2.19 -2.87 -3.77
CA ILE A 43 2.04 -4.34 -3.72
C ILE A 43 2.66 -4.89 -2.44
N LEU A 44 3.87 -4.44 -2.07
CA LEU A 44 4.54 -4.87 -0.85
C LEU A 44 3.76 -4.46 0.41
N THR A 45 3.19 -3.26 0.41
CA THR A 45 2.37 -2.75 1.53
C THR A 45 1.11 -3.58 1.71
N MET A 46 0.37 -3.86 0.63
CA MET A 46 -0.82 -4.72 0.65
C MET A 46 -0.50 -6.17 1.04
N SER A 47 0.61 -6.71 0.54
CA SER A 47 1.07 -8.06 0.89
C SER A 47 1.41 -8.16 2.38
N GLY A 48 2.11 -7.17 2.92
CA GLY A 48 2.40 -7.08 4.35
C GLY A 48 1.14 -7.01 5.19
N ALA A 49 0.20 -6.13 4.83
CA ALA A 49 -1.07 -5.98 5.54
C ALA A 49 -1.86 -7.31 5.61
N GLY A 50 -1.95 -8.04 4.50
CA GLY A 50 -2.62 -9.34 4.45
C GLY A 50 -2.00 -10.39 5.38
N LEU A 51 -0.67 -10.40 5.52
CA LEU A 51 0.02 -11.32 6.44
C LEU A 51 -0.26 -11.00 7.91
N TYR A 52 -0.28 -9.71 8.28
CA TYR A 52 -0.58 -9.28 9.64
C TYR A 52 -2.05 -9.54 10.01
N ILE A 53 -2.98 -9.31 9.08
CA ILE A 53 -4.39 -9.62 9.28
C ILE A 53 -4.58 -11.12 9.46
N ASN A 54 -3.96 -11.96 8.63
CA ASN A 54 -4.07 -13.42 8.76
C ASN A 54 -3.54 -13.92 10.12
N LYS A 55 -2.43 -13.36 10.61
CA LYS A 55 -1.90 -13.67 11.96
C LYS A 55 -2.78 -13.17 13.11
N ALA A 56 -3.58 -12.12 12.91
CA ALA A 56 -4.47 -11.59 13.94
C ALA A 56 -5.80 -12.37 14.03
N ILE A 57 -6.14 -13.12 12.98
CA ILE A 57 -7.34 -13.96 12.91
C ILE A 57 -7.06 -15.40 13.35
N SER A 58 -5.85 -15.92 13.08
CA SER A 58 -5.40 -17.25 13.49
C SER A 58 -4.97 -17.32 14.95
#